data_AF-A0A254QLW8-F1
#
_entry.id   AF-A0A254QLW8-F1
#
_cell.length_a   1.000
_cell.length_b   1.000
_cell.length_c   1.000
_cell.angle_alpha   90.00
_cell.angle_beta   90.00
_cell.angle_gamma   90.00
#
_symmetry.space_group_name_H-M   'P 1'
#
loop_
_entity.id
_entity.type
_entity.pdbx_description
1 polymer ?
#
loop_
_entity_poly.entity_id
_entity_poly.type
_entity_poly.pdbx_seq_one_letter_code
_entity_poly.pdbx_strand_id
1 'polypeptide(L)'
;MPTRLRTRAKEGAKRLMLANRHGDRHGSRRMDLTLQVAGVLAPELRHGALFSQNRIDRFKALTAINLGMTRPLLAAALTMKSDRVGETKLRIAFPHKRKLVDRLARLAESLPSQRSREGGGPKNQSRTNCAGTAHAPRQEYLQAARRAIDQLGENAERSDLLNCAAKFLKSACQSHVDIS
;
A
#
# COMPACT_ATOMS: atom_id res chain seq x y z
N MET A 1 8.14 -14.59 3.74
CA MET A 1 6.86 -14.01 3.24
C MET A 1 6.56 -12.73 3.98
N PRO A 2 6.33 -11.59 3.29
CA PRO A 2 6.05 -10.33 3.97
C PRO A 2 4.78 -10.45 4.83
N THR A 3 4.92 -10.22 6.13
CA THR A 3 3.86 -10.37 7.17
C THR A 3 2.56 -9.66 6.78
N ARG A 4 2.67 -8.47 6.17
CA ARG A 4 1.52 -7.67 5.73
C ARG A 4 0.66 -8.32 4.65
N LEU A 5 1.27 -8.99 3.66
CA LEU A 5 0.52 -9.67 2.58
C LEU A 5 -0.32 -10.80 3.18
N ARG A 6 0.27 -11.57 4.10
CA ARG A 6 -0.43 -12.67 4.79
C ARG A 6 -1.62 -12.15 5.60
N THR A 7 -1.47 -11.06 6.35
CA THR A 7 -2.57 -10.48 7.14
C THR A 7 -3.71 -10.00 6.25
N ARG A 8 -3.40 -9.29 5.15
CA ARG A 8 -4.43 -8.82 4.21
C ARG A 8 -5.12 -9.96 3.48
N ALA A 9 -4.38 -11.01 3.11
CA ALA A 9 -4.94 -12.21 2.50
C ALA A 9 -5.88 -12.96 3.45
N LYS A 10 -5.53 -13.06 4.75
CA LYS A 10 -6.43 -13.64 5.76
C LYS A 10 -7.77 -12.89 5.85
N GLU A 11 -7.73 -11.56 5.84
CA GLU A 11 -8.94 -10.75 5.86
C GLU A 11 -9.76 -10.92 4.57
N GLY A 12 -9.11 -11.01 3.42
CA GLY A 12 -9.76 -11.33 2.14
C GLY A 12 -10.43 -12.70 2.15
N ALA A 13 -9.77 -13.71 2.70
CA ALA A 13 -10.33 -15.06 2.85
C ALA A 13 -11.54 -15.06 3.79
N LYS A 14 -11.48 -14.31 4.90
CA LYS A 14 -12.62 -14.15 5.82
C LYS A 14 -13.83 -13.57 5.10
N ARG A 15 -13.63 -12.52 4.29
CA ARG A 15 -14.70 -11.89 3.50
C ARG A 15 -15.30 -12.86 2.48
N LEU A 16 -14.45 -13.55 1.72
CA LEU A 16 -14.88 -14.54 0.73
C LEU A 16 -15.72 -15.65 1.38
N MET A 17 -15.26 -16.17 2.51
CA MET A 17 -15.98 -17.18 3.29
C MET A 17 -17.34 -16.65 3.77
N LEU A 18 -17.39 -15.43 4.32
CA LEU A 18 -18.65 -14.83 4.80
C LEU A 18 -19.65 -14.62 3.65
N ALA A 19 -19.19 -14.11 2.50
CA ALA A 19 -20.06 -13.92 1.35
C ALA A 19 -20.66 -15.23 0.85
N ASN A 20 -19.85 -16.29 0.77
CA ASN A 20 -20.32 -17.61 0.37
C ASN A 20 -21.26 -18.24 1.41
N ARG A 21 -20.95 -18.12 2.71
CA ARG A 21 -21.74 -18.72 3.79
C ARG A 21 -23.12 -18.09 3.94
N HIS A 22 -23.21 -16.78 3.76
CA HIS A 22 -24.47 -16.03 3.89
C HIS A 22 -25.25 -15.89 2.58
N GLY A 23 -24.73 -16.44 1.47
CA GLY A 23 -25.35 -16.26 0.16
C GLY A 23 -25.42 -14.79 -0.27
N ASP A 24 -24.46 -13.96 0.17
CA ASP A 24 -24.42 -12.53 -0.15
C ASP A 24 -24.06 -12.32 -1.62
N ARG A 25 -25.09 -12.32 -2.47
CA ARG A 25 -24.95 -12.12 -3.92
C ARG A 25 -24.27 -10.79 -4.27
N HIS A 26 -24.52 -9.74 -3.49
CA HIS A 26 -23.90 -8.43 -3.71
C HIS A 26 -22.41 -8.45 -3.35
N GLY A 27 -22.06 -9.15 -2.27
CA GLY A 27 -20.69 -9.42 -1.87
C GLY A 27 -19.94 -10.21 -2.93
N SER A 28 -20.48 -11.36 -3.35
CA SER A 28 -19.86 -12.20 -4.39
C SER A 28 -19.68 -11.45 -5.70
N ARG A 29 -20.71 -10.72 -6.16
CA ARG A 29 -20.60 -9.90 -7.39
C ARG A 29 -19.50 -8.84 -7.29
N ARG A 30 -19.34 -8.21 -6.12
CA ARG A 30 -18.25 -7.23 -5.91
C ARG A 30 -16.87 -7.90 -5.93
N MET A 31 -16.75 -9.11 -5.39
CA MET A 31 -15.50 -9.88 -5.45
C MET A 31 -15.16 -10.28 -6.88
N ASP A 32 -16.13 -10.75 -7.65
CA ASP A 32 -15.93 -11.10 -9.07
C ASP A 32 -15.49 -9.89 -9.88
N LEU A 33 -16.17 -8.76 -9.72
CA LEU A 33 -15.79 -7.50 -10.39
C LEU A 33 -14.38 -7.05 -9.98
N THR A 34 -14.01 -7.23 -8.70
CA THR A 34 -12.66 -6.94 -8.22
C THR A 34 -11.63 -7.79 -8.95
N LEU A 35 -11.86 -9.10 -9.08
CA LEU A 35 -10.95 -10.02 -9.77
C LEU A 35 -10.91 -9.77 -11.28
N GLN A 36 -12.00 -9.33 -11.90
CA GLN A 36 -12.02 -8.92 -13.30
C GLN A 36 -11.12 -7.71 -13.54
N VAL A 37 -11.29 -6.64 -12.75
CA VAL A 37 -10.45 -5.43 -12.86
C VAL A 37 -9.00 -5.76 -12.53
N ALA A 38 -8.75 -6.55 -11.48
CA ALA A 38 -7.42 -7.00 -11.12
C ALA A 38 -6.79 -7.84 -12.24
N GLY A 39 -7.53 -8.75 -12.88
CA GLY A 39 -7.03 -9.58 -13.99
C GLY A 39 -6.73 -8.81 -15.28
N VAL A 40 -7.33 -7.63 -15.48
CA VAL A 40 -6.97 -6.71 -16.58
C VAL A 40 -5.64 -6.02 -16.29
N LEU A 41 -5.46 -5.55 -15.05
CA LEU A 41 -4.26 -4.79 -14.64
C LEU A 41 -3.05 -5.68 -14.31
N ALA A 42 -3.31 -6.86 -13.77
CA ALA A 42 -2.33 -7.86 -13.33
C ALA A 42 -2.86 -9.25 -13.75
N PRO A 43 -2.50 -9.73 -14.95
CA PRO A 43 -3.02 -10.99 -15.50
C PRO A 43 -2.83 -12.21 -14.60
N GLU A 44 -1.82 -12.19 -13.74
CA GLU A 44 -1.58 -13.22 -12.73
C GLU A 44 -2.65 -13.27 -11.63
N LEU A 45 -3.54 -12.27 -11.54
CA LEU A 45 -4.63 -12.18 -10.56
C LEU A 45 -6.01 -12.54 -11.12
N ARG A 46 -6.07 -13.14 -12.32
CA ARG A 46 -7.32 -13.70 -12.87
C ARG A 46 -7.94 -14.71 -11.90
N HIS A 47 -9.22 -15.04 -12.07
CA HIS A 47 -9.97 -15.95 -11.17
C HIS A 47 -9.22 -17.24 -10.81
N GLY A 48 -8.47 -17.83 -11.75
CA GLY A 48 -7.63 -19.01 -11.50
C GLY A 48 -6.56 -18.83 -10.42
N ALA A 49 -6.15 -17.60 -10.11
CA ALA A 49 -5.17 -17.29 -9.07
C ALA A 49 -5.64 -17.69 -7.66
N LEU A 50 -6.95 -17.71 -7.41
CA LEU A 50 -7.51 -18.22 -6.14
C LEU A 50 -7.26 -19.72 -5.95
N PHE A 51 -7.20 -20.46 -7.05
CA PHE A 51 -7.00 -21.91 -7.09
C PHE A 51 -5.58 -22.31 -7.49
N SER A 52 -4.69 -21.34 -7.75
CA SER A 52 -3.29 -21.59 -8.10
C SER A 52 -2.61 -22.44 -7.03
N GLN A 53 -1.77 -23.40 -7.42
CA GLN A 53 -0.94 -24.16 -6.49
C GLN A 53 0.11 -23.27 -5.79
N ASN A 54 0.47 -22.15 -6.41
CA ASN A 54 1.35 -21.15 -5.82
C ASN A 54 0.65 -20.35 -4.72
N ARG A 55 1.16 -20.49 -3.49
CA ARG A 55 0.65 -19.79 -2.31
C ARG A 55 0.67 -18.27 -2.45
N ILE A 56 1.68 -17.71 -3.13
CA ILE A 56 1.83 -16.26 -3.29
C ILE A 56 0.69 -15.72 -4.15
N ASP A 57 0.36 -16.40 -5.25
CA ASP A 57 -0.70 -15.96 -6.17
C ASP A 57 -2.06 -15.99 -5.48
N ARG A 58 -2.34 -17.07 -4.72
CA ARG A 58 -3.54 -17.12 -3.86
C ARG A 58 -3.60 -15.94 -2.89
N PHE A 59 -2.48 -15.59 -2.27
CA PHE A 59 -2.43 -14.48 -1.31
C PHE A 59 -2.60 -13.12 -1.99
N LYS A 60 -2.05 -12.92 -3.19
CA LYS A 60 -2.27 -11.70 -3.97
C LYS A 60 -3.75 -11.57 -4.35
N ALA A 61 -4.39 -12.64 -4.84
CA ALA A 61 -5.80 -12.65 -5.19
C ALA A 61 -6.71 -12.35 -3.97
N LEU A 62 -6.45 -12.99 -2.83
CA LEU A 62 -7.19 -12.71 -1.59
C LEU A 62 -6.96 -11.28 -1.07
N THR A 63 -5.74 -10.75 -1.21
CA THR A 63 -5.45 -9.36 -0.86
C THR A 63 -6.18 -8.39 -1.78
N ALA A 64 -6.27 -8.70 -3.08
CA ALA A 64 -7.05 -7.94 -4.04
C ALA A 64 -8.53 -7.92 -3.66
N ILE A 65 -9.11 -9.07 -3.26
CA ILE A 65 -10.48 -9.14 -2.74
C ILE A 65 -10.66 -8.23 -1.53
N ASN A 66 -9.78 -8.29 -0.53
CA ASN A 66 -9.90 -7.42 0.65
C ASN A 66 -9.88 -5.92 0.27
N LEU A 67 -8.95 -5.52 -0.59
CA LEU A 67 -8.83 -4.14 -1.06
C LEU A 67 -10.00 -3.72 -1.95
N GLY A 68 -10.47 -4.58 -2.85
CA GLY A 68 -11.63 -4.31 -3.71
C GLY A 68 -12.94 -4.19 -2.93
N MET A 69 -13.07 -4.94 -1.84
CA MET A 69 -14.24 -4.89 -0.97
C MET A 69 -14.24 -3.68 -0.02
N THR A 70 -13.09 -3.07 0.24
CA THR A 70 -12.97 -1.92 1.15
C THR A 70 -12.77 -0.60 0.43
N ARG A 71 -11.90 -0.58 -0.57
CA ARG A 71 -11.42 0.62 -1.27
C ARG A 71 -11.17 0.30 -2.76
N PRO A 72 -12.22 -0.01 -3.54
CA PRO A 72 -12.08 -0.52 -4.92
C PRO A 72 -11.33 0.43 -5.85
N LEU A 73 -11.60 1.74 -5.77
CA LEU A 73 -10.90 2.73 -6.59
C LEU A 73 -9.41 2.82 -6.24
N LEU A 74 -9.08 2.76 -4.94
CA LEU A 74 -7.69 2.76 -4.49
C LEU A 74 -6.97 1.48 -4.92
N ALA A 75 -7.63 0.33 -4.83
CA ALA A 75 -7.07 -0.94 -5.27
C ALA A 75 -6.68 -0.89 -6.75
N ALA A 76 -7.62 -0.47 -7.61
CA ALA A 76 -7.37 -0.32 -9.04
C ALA A 76 -6.30 0.73 -9.33
N ALA A 77 -6.31 1.88 -8.66
CA ALA A 77 -5.30 2.92 -8.84
C ALA A 77 -3.90 2.47 -8.42
N LEU A 78 -3.76 1.70 -7.33
CA LEU A 78 -2.48 1.15 -6.89
C LEU A 78 -1.90 0.18 -7.93
N THR A 79 -2.72 -0.76 -8.42
CA THR A 79 -2.27 -1.74 -9.43
C THR A 79 -1.98 -1.07 -10.77
N MET A 80 -2.78 -0.07 -11.15
CA MET A 80 -2.52 0.73 -12.35
C MET A 80 -1.24 1.55 -12.23
N LYS A 81 -0.93 2.10 -11.05
CA LYS A 81 0.33 2.84 -10.84
C LYS A 81 1.57 1.97 -11.04
N SER A 82 1.50 0.68 -10.70
CA SER A 82 2.61 -0.26 -10.91
C SER A 82 2.82 -0.67 -12.36
N ASP A 83 1.83 -0.46 -13.24
CA ASP A 83 1.89 -0.84 -14.66
C ASP A 83 1.72 0.40 -15.56
N ARG A 84 2.79 0.76 -16.27
CA ARG A 84 2.79 1.93 -17.18
C ARG A 84 1.72 1.86 -18.28
N VAL A 85 1.24 0.66 -18.62
CA VAL A 85 0.21 0.44 -19.64
C VAL A 85 -1.17 0.19 -19.03
N GLY A 86 -1.30 0.25 -17.70
CA GLY A 86 -2.52 -0.10 -16.98
C GLY A 86 -3.73 0.76 -17.37
N GLU A 87 -3.55 2.06 -17.63
CA GLU A 87 -4.61 2.94 -18.11
C GLU A 87 -5.13 2.51 -19.49
N THR A 88 -4.22 2.23 -20.42
CA THR A 88 -4.57 1.76 -21.77
C THR A 88 -5.31 0.43 -21.71
N LYS A 89 -4.85 -0.52 -20.88
CA LYS A 89 -5.53 -1.81 -20.67
C LYS A 89 -6.96 -1.63 -20.16
N LEU A 90 -7.18 -0.73 -19.20
CA LEU A 90 -8.52 -0.43 -18.70
C LEU A 90 -9.40 0.27 -19.74
N ARG A 91 -8.85 1.19 -20.54
CA ARG A 91 -9.61 1.85 -21.62
C ARG A 91 -10.08 0.86 -22.67
N ILE A 92 -9.24 -0.12 -23.03
CA ILE A 92 -9.59 -1.18 -23.98
C ILE A 92 -10.62 -2.13 -23.37
N ALA A 93 -10.42 -2.57 -22.12
CA ALA A 93 -11.33 -3.50 -21.45
C ALA A 93 -12.69 -2.89 -21.09
N PHE A 94 -12.74 -1.58 -20.84
CA PHE A 94 -13.94 -0.87 -20.40
C PHE A 94 -14.22 0.38 -21.25
N PRO A 95 -14.52 0.22 -22.55
CA PRO A 95 -14.64 1.33 -23.50
C PRO A 95 -15.76 2.31 -23.14
N HIS A 96 -16.80 1.85 -22.45
CA HIS A 96 -17.94 2.67 -22.01
C HIS A 96 -17.74 3.34 -20.64
N LYS A 97 -16.58 3.13 -19.98
CA LYS A 97 -16.31 3.65 -18.63
C LYS A 97 -15.13 4.65 -18.61
N ARG A 98 -14.88 5.35 -19.72
CA ARG A 98 -13.75 6.30 -19.88
C ARG A 98 -13.63 7.29 -18.72
N LYS A 99 -14.72 7.96 -18.34
CA LYS A 99 -14.72 8.92 -17.21
C LYS A 99 -14.26 8.31 -15.89
N LEU A 100 -14.56 7.02 -15.65
CA LEU A 100 -14.12 6.31 -14.46
C LEU A 100 -12.63 5.95 -14.55
N VAL A 101 -12.18 5.52 -15.72
CA VAL A 101 -10.75 5.27 -15.98
C VAL A 101 -9.93 6.55 -15.82
N ASP A 102 -10.41 7.69 -16.32
CA ASP A 102 -9.72 8.97 -16.16
C ASP A 102 -9.66 9.42 -14.69
N ARG A 103 -10.71 9.13 -13.90
CA ARG A 103 -10.69 9.33 -12.44
C ARG A 103 -9.68 8.43 -11.76
N LEU A 104 -9.57 7.17 -12.19
CA LEU A 104 -8.54 6.25 -11.68
C LEU A 104 -7.14 6.73 -12.06
N ALA A 105 -6.93 7.29 -13.26
CA ALA A 105 -5.63 7.79 -13.71
C ALA A 105 -5.16 8.94 -12.83
N ARG A 106 -6.01 9.95 -12.63
CA ARG A 106 -5.76 11.05 -11.70
C ARG A 106 -5.50 10.56 -10.27
N LEU A 107 -6.27 9.57 -9.81
CA LEU A 107 -6.05 8.99 -8.49
C LEU A 107 -4.69 8.30 -8.41
N ALA A 108 -4.30 7.51 -9.41
CA ALA A 108 -3.02 6.81 -9.46
C ALA A 108 -1.83 7.79 -9.48
N GLU A 109 -1.93 8.89 -10.23
CA GLU A 109 -0.95 9.97 -10.24
C GLU A 109 -0.80 10.62 -8.86
N SER A 110 -1.91 10.87 -8.17
CA SER A 110 -1.92 11.50 -6.84
C SER A 110 -1.38 10.61 -5.72
N LEU A 111 -1.27 9.30 -5.93
CA LEU A 111 -0.72 8.40 -4.92
C LEU A 111 0.78 8.69 -4.72
N PRO A 112 1.33 8.49 -3.51
CA PRO A 112 2.78 8.57 -3.32
C PRO A 112 3.48 7.53 -4.19
N SER A 113 4.60 7.90 -4.80
CA SER A 113 5.42 6.93 -5.55
C SER A 113 6.01 5.93 -4.57
N GLN A 114 5.57 4.67 -4.65
CA GLN A 114 6.26 3.59 -3.99
C GLN A 114 7.63 3.46 -4.67
N ARG A 115 8.66 4.10 -4.11
CA ARG A 115 10.04 3.71 -4.42
C ARG A 115 10.13 2.23 -4.08
N SER A 116 10.34 1.40 -5.11
CA SER A 116 10.63 -0.02 -4.95
C SER A 116 11.80 -0.11 -3.97
N ARG A 117 11.53 -0.60 -2.76
CA ARG A 117 12.56 -0.83 -1.75
C ARG A 117 13.11 -2.23 -2.00
N GLU A 118 13.86 -2.35 -3.08
CA GLU A 118 14.55 -3.56 -3.49
C GLU A 118 16.00 -3.18 -3.80
N GLY A 119 16.93 -3.74 -3.00
CA GLY A 119 18.39 -3.76 -3.09
C GLY A 119 19.19 -2.69 -3.86
N GLY A 120 19.98 -1.90 -3.11
CA GLY A 120 21.38 -1.51 -3.36
C GLY A 120 21.91 -1.17 -4.78
N GLY A 121 21.97 0.14 -5.10
CA GLY A 121 23.03 0.88 -5.85
C GLY A 121 23.47 0.47 -7.27
N PRO A 122 24.25 1.30 -8.02
CA PRO A 122 24.72 2.66 -7.73
C PRO A 122 24.29 3.74 -8.76
N LYS A 123 24.41 4.99 -8.28
CA LYS A 123 24.59 6.31 -8.93
C LYS A 123 24.45 6.53 -10.45
N ASN A 124 23.87 7.71 -10.70
CA ASN A 124 24.01 8.61 -11.85
C ASN A 124 23.04 8.41 -13.03
N GLN A 125 21.98 9.24 -13.05
CA GLN A 125 21.84 10.21 -14.14
C GLN A 125 20.97 11.40 -13.71
N SER A 126 21.57 12.58 -13.86
CA SER A 126 20.99 13.92 -13.72
C SER A 126 19.91 14.12 -14.78
N ARG A 127 18.78 14.80 -14.55
CA ARG A 127 18.51 16.26 -14.56
C ARG A 127 16.98 16.30 -14.80
N THR A 128 16.11 17.16 -14.30
CA THR A 128 16.15 18.49 -13.70
C THR A 128 14.71 18.76 -13.21
N ASN A 129 14.57 19.58 -12.15
CA ASN A 129 13.38 20.37 -11.81
C ASN A 129 12.18 19.66 -11.16
N CYS A 130 12.21 19.64 -9.81
CA CYS A 130 11.16 20.28 -9.02
C CYS A 130 11.73 20.55 -7.62
N ALA A 131 11.96 21.84 -7.34
CA ALA A 131 12.29 22.34 -6.02
C ALA A 131 11.10 22.07 -5.08
N GLY A 132 11.34 21.25 -4.07
CA GLY A 132 10.41 20.97 -2.99
C GLY A 132 11.24 20.38 -1.86
N THR A 133 11.77 21.27 -1.03
CA THR A 133 12.50 21.03 0.22
C THR A 133 12.30 19.63 0.79
N ALA A 134 13.21 18.71 0.45
CA ALA A 134 13.44 17.54 1.28
C ALA A 134 14.13 18.04 2.55
N HIS A 135 13.33 18.51 3.52
CA HIS A 135 13.84 18.77 4.85
C HIS A 135 14.46 17.47 5.34
N ALA A 136 15.78 17.48 5.51
CA ALA A 136 16.44 16.45 6.30
C ALA A 136 15.65 16.33 7.63
N PRO A 137 15.38 15.10 8.11
CA PRO A 137 14.67 14.94 9.37
C PRO A 137 15.40 15.73 10.45
N ARG A 138 14.69 16.66 11.13
CA ARG A 138 15.31 17.51 12.16
C ARG A 138 16.09 16.62 13.13
N GLN A 139 17.27 17.08 13.52
CA GLN A 139 18.23 16.30 14.30
C GLN A 139 17.63 15.78 15.61
N GLU A 140 16.71 16.52 16.20
CA GLU A 140 15.91 16.13 17.37
C GLU A 140 15.12 14.83 17.16
N TYR A 141 14.50 14.64 15.99
CA TYR A 141 13.76 13.41 15.68
C TYR A 141 14.70 12.21 15.61
N LEU A 142 15.90 12.39 15.05
CA LEU A 142 16.89 11.32 14.95
C LEU A 142 17.46 10.96 16.33
N GLN A 143 17.70 11.94 17.18
CA GLN A 143 18.17 11.70 18.55
C GLN A 143 17.10 11.01 19.40
N ALA A 144 15.84 11.45 19.32
CA ALA A 144 14.73 10.82 20.03
C ALA A 144 14.52 9.36 19.59
N ALA A 145 14.62 9.09 18.30
CA ALA A 145 14.54 7.73 17.76
C ALA A 145 15.69 6.84 18.24
N ARG A 146 16.93 7.36 18.27
CA ARG A 146 18.10 6.63 18.80
C ARG A 146 17.92 6.29 20.27
N ARG A 147 17.53 7.26 21.11
CA ARG A 147 17.28 7.04 22.55
C ARG A 147 16.18 6.01 22.80
N ALA A 148 15.13 6.01 21.97
CA ALA A 148 14.07 5.01 22.07
C ALA A 148 14.59 3.59 21.76
N ILE A 149 15.47 3.46 20.75
CA ILE A 149 16.11 2.19 20.41
C ILE A 149 17.08 1.75 21.51
N ASP A 150 17.88 2.67 22.06
CA ASP A 150 18.82 2.38 23.15
C ASP A 150 18.09 1.93 24.43
N GLN A 151 16.90 2.50 24.70
CA GLN A 151 16.12 2.18 25.90
C GLN A 151 15.30 0.89 25.78
N LEU A 152 14.70 0.62 24.62
CA LEU A 152 13.78 -0.52 24.43
C LEU A 152 14.41 -1.69 23.69
N GLY A 153 15.56 -1.48 23.06
CA GLY A 153 16.27 -2.46 22.22
C GLY A 153 15.78 -2.47 20.78
N GLU A 154 16.64 -2.95 19.88
CA GLU A 154 16.38 -2.99 18.42
C GLU A 154 15.18 -3.86 18.03
N ASN A 155 14.78 -4.80 18.89
CA ASN A 155 13.68 -5.74 18.67
C ASN A 155 12.36 -5.31 19.30
N ALA A 156 12.29 -4.12 19.90
CA ALA A 156 11.06 -3.61 20.52
C ALA A 156 9.92 -3.43 19.51
N GLU A 157 8.68 -3.53 20.00
CA GLU A 157 7.51 -3.33 19.16
C GLU A 157 7.49 -1.89 18.62
N ARG A 158 7.07 -1.73 17.36
CA ARG A 158 7.14 -0.42 16.70
C ARG A 158 6.28 0.62 17.40
N SER A 159 5.14 0.21 17.96
CA SER A 159 4.25 1.09 18.72
C SER A 159 4.97 1.70 19.94
N ASP A 160 5.71 0.88 20.69
CA ASP A 160 6.45 1.26 21.88
C ASP A 160 7.63 2.18 21.56
N LEU A 161 8.38 1.87 20.49
CA LEU A 161 9.46 2.74 20.01
C LEU A 161 8.96 4.13 19.62
N LEU A 162 7.80 4.22 18.96
CA LEU A 162 7.22 5.51 18.57
C LEU A 162 6.70 6.30 19.78
N ASN A 163 6.06 5.62 20.73
CA ASN A 163 5.58 6.26 21.96
C ASN A 163 6.76 6.76 22.81
N CYS A 164 7.85 5.99 22.89
CA CYS A 164 9.06 6.35 23.62
C CYS A 164 9.78 7.54 22.96
N ALA A 165 9.97 7.52 21.64
CA ALA A 165 10.55 8.64 20.90
C ALA A 165 9.72 9.92 21.04
N ALA A 166 8.38 9.82 21.05
CA ALA A 166 7.51 10.97 21.27
C ALA A 166 7.68 11.60 22.66
N LYS A 167 7.93 10.80 23.71
CA LYS A 167 8.23 11.31 25.06
C LYS A 167 9.54 12.11 25.06
N PHE A 168 10.61 11.55 24.49
CA PHE A 168 11.90 12.25 24.40
C PHE A 168 11.82 13.55 23.62
N LEU A 169 11.03 13.56 22.54
CA LEU A 169 10.83 14.76 21.74
C LEU A 169 10.07 15.84 22.52
N LYS A 170 9.03 15.45 23.25
CA LYS A 170 8.27 16.38 24.09
C LYS A 170 9.14 17.01 25.17
N SER A 171 10.02 16.23 25.79
CA SER A 171 10.98 16.72 26.78
C SER A 171 12.02 17.67 26.16
N ALA A 172 12.51 17.39 24.94
CA ALA A 172 13.45 18.26 24.24
C ALA A 172 12.82 19.60 23.80
N CYS A 173 11.54 19.60 23.43
CA CYS A 173 10.80 20.82 23.12
C CYS A 173 10.52 21.67 24.37
N GLN A 174 10.38 21.05 25.55
CA GLN A 174 10.16 21.78 26.81
C GLN A 174 11.45 22.47 27.30
N SER A 175 12.61 21.83 27.17
CA SER A 175 13.90 22.45 27.54
C SER A 175 14.30 23.66 26.70
N HIS A 176 13.67 23.89 25.54
CA HIS A 176 13.93 25.07 24.70
C HIS A 176 13.12 26.30 25.13
N VAL A 177 12.12 26.15 26.01
CA VAL A 177 11.27 27.27 26.46
C VAL A 177 11.80 27.89 27.76
N ASP A 178 12.59 27.17 28.55
CA ASP A 178 13.09 27.62 29.87
C ASP A 178 14.44 28.37 29.80
N ILE A 179 14.82 28.92 28.64
CA ILE A 179 15.94 29.86 28.49
C ILE A 179 15.42 31.13 27.82
N SER A 180 14.83 32.03 28.61
CA SER A 180 14.55 33.42 28.25
C SER A 180 14.54 34.27 29.51
#